data_AF-A0A661IXB7-F1
#
_entry.id   AF-A0A661IXB7-F1
#
_cell.length_a   1.000
_cell.length_b   1.000
_cell.length_c   1.000
_cell.angle_alpha   90.00
_cell.angle_beta   90.00
_cell.angle_gamma   90.00
#
_symmetry.space_group_name_H-M   'P 1'
#
loop_
_entity.id
_entity.type
_entity.pdbx_description
1 polymer ?
#
loop_
_entity_poly.entity_id
_entity_poly.type
_entity_poly.pdbx_seq_one_letter_code
_entity_poly.pdbx_strand_id
1 'polypeptide(L)'
;MRKQSMNLLLFISSLLLVGCVPTSQKNNAPKVELSFASITINEDSGESTYQFKLSDADGDNLSVDISSSNDSMIQVSEFSNYVTQAEYTEQLLSFKLKTINNMFGVSSLKITASDGDANSSISFMVTIINIPEIFASAESWNGHVYNIVTSPYTNKDWLDRNLGATRVCNDVQDSECGGSAFQWGRGNDSHELINSDTTDIVINNLYNTNNKFIVDSEDWLNMDTNGSIRMSTWSKIDGTSICPIGFRVPTIEELGNELLNMGPNLDNDGFTSFLKLGITNPRAYNGDYDMAPSWLNLWSSSSSDGYNAKYLQWNGDTKYLDRNEYKSYGCQIRCIKN
;
A
#
# COMPACT_ATOMS: atom_id res chain seq x y z
N MET A 1 -5.95 78.52 90.69
CA MET A 1 -5.39 77.97 89.43
C MET A 1 -4.29 76.97 89.81
N ARG A 2 -4.62 75.67 90.02
CA ARG A 2 -4.22 74.48 89.21
C ARG A 2 -2.96 74.66 88.34
N LYS A 3 -2.02 73.72 88.21
CA LYS A 3 -1.50 72.56 88.99
C LYS A 3 -0.27 72.08 88.19
N GLN A 4 0.73 71.53 88.89
CA GLN A 4 1.63 70.44 88.47
C GLN A 4 2.80 70.64 87.47
N SER A 5 3.93 70.12 87.95
CA SER A 5 5.15 69.64 87.28
C SER A 5 4.89 68.61 86.17
N MET A 6 5.88 68.34 85.30
CA MET A 6 6.82 67.19 85.43
C MET A 6 7.58 66.91 84.12
N ASN A 7 8.82 66.43 84.30
CA ASN A 7 9.83 65.97 83.34
C ASN A 7 9.32 65.26 82.07
N LEU A 8 9.97 65.56 80.94
CA LEU A 8 10.00 64.68 79.76
C LEU A 8 11.38 64.02 79.69
N LEU A 9 11.37 62.69 79.73
CA LEU A 9 12.51 61.80 79.71
C LEU A 9 12.19 60.75 78.64
N LEU A 10 13.23 60.36 77.89
CA LEU A 10 13.41 59.09 77.15
C LEU A 10 13.47 59.08 75.60
N PHE A 11 14.69 58.75 75.16
CA PHE A 11 15.13 57.55 74.39
C PHE A 11 15.28 57.61 72.86
N ILE A 12 16.55 57.38 72.50
CA ILE A 12 17.09 56.98 71.21
C ILE A 12 16.48 55.62 70.83
N SER A 13 15.81 55.56 69.68
CA SER A 13 15.36 54.30 69.08
C SER A 13 16.31 53.90 67.95
N SER A 14 16.96 52.77 68.15
CA SER A 14 17.87 52.09 67.24
C SER A 14 17.14 51.56 65.99
N LEU A 15 17.66 51.92 64.82
CA LEU A 15 17.24 51.39 63.52
C LEU A 15 17.74 49.94 63.38
N LEU A 16 16.85 48.95 63.53
CA LEU A 16 17.13 47.59 63.09
C LEU A 16 16.91 47.50 61.57
N LEU A 17 18.00 47.37 60.80
CA LEU A 17 17.95 46.84 59.45
C LEU A 17 17.57 45.36 59.54
N VAL A 18 16.34 45.02 59.17
CA VAL A 18 15.98 43.65 58.83
C VAL A 18 16.53 43.38 57.44
N GLY A 19 17.58 42.57 57.36
CA GLY A 19 18.06 42.02 56.10
C GLY A 19 16.95 41.18 55.47
N CYS A 20 16.44 41.60 54.31
CA CYS A 20 15.64 40.76 53.45
C CYS A 20 16.56 39.66 52.91
N VAL A 21 16.38 38.42 53.38
CA VAL A 21 16.96 37.25 52.71
C VAL A 21 16.07 37.01 51.50
N PRO A 22 16.58 37.10 50.26
CA PRO A 22 15.80 36.68 49.10
C PRO A 22 15.56 35.17 49.24
N THR A 23 14.30 34.79 49.45
CA THR A 23 13.88 33.40 49.27
C THR A 23 14.17 33.04 47.82
N SER A 24 15.08 32.08 47.58
CA SER A 24 15.20 31.48 46.25
C SER A 24 13.86 30.82 45.93
N GLN A 25 13.06 31.41 45.05
CA GLN A 25 11.98 30.66 44.42
C GLN A 25 12.61 29.41 43.81
N LYS A 26 12.11 28.25 44.19
CA LYS A 26 12.62 26.98 43.68
C LYS A 26 12.08 26.84 42.26
N ASN A 27 12.93 27.04 41.26
CA ASN A 27 12.56 26.80 39.86
C ASN A 27 12.17 25.32 39.65
N ASN A 28 11.03 25.11 39.03
CA ASN A 28 10.37 23.85 38.76
C ASN A 28 10.39 23.60 37.25
N ALA A 29 11.20 22.64 36.80
CA ALA A 29 11.25 22.30 35.37
C ALA A 29 9.85 22.03 34.78
N PRO A 30 9.58 22.48 33.54
CA PRO A 30 8.30 22.29 32.89
C PRO A 30 7.99 20.80 32.75
N LYS A 31 6.71 20.44 32.59
CA LYS A 31 6.24 19.06 32.43
C LYS A 31 5.57 18.90 31.06
N VAL A 32 6.06 17.96 30.27
CA VAL A 32 5.47 17.58 28.97
C VAL A 32 4.81 16.21 29.10
N GLU A 33 3.54 16.11 28.71
CA GLU A 33 2.77 14.85 28.75
C GLU A 33 2.10 14.56 27.41
N LEU A 34 2.20 13.31 26.95
CA LEU A 34 1.53 12.80 25.77
C LEU A 34 0.28 12.02 26.18
N SER A 35 -0.80 12.17 25.42
CA SER A 35 -1.99 11.31 25.53
C SER A 35 -1.87 10.01 24.71
N PHE A 36 -0.78 9.83 24.00
CA PHE A 36 -0.49 8.72 23.10
C PHE A 36 0.93 8.18 23.32
N ALA A 37 1.20 6.97 22.83
CA ALA A 37 2.50 6.31 22.91
C ALA A 37 3.27 6.46 21.57
N SER A 38 3.85 5.37 21.05
CA SER A 38 4.36 5.35 19.67
C SER A 38 3.22 5.39 18.66
N ILE A 39 3.45 6.01 17.51
CA ILE A 39 2.46 6.18 16.45
C ILE A 39 2.91 5.48 15.16
N THR A 40 1.93 5.00 14.39
CA THR A 40 2.15 4.43 13.05
C THR A 40 1.40 5.29 12.03
N ILE A 41 2.10 5.70 10.98
CA ILE A 41 1.58 6.57 9.92
C ILE A 41 1.84 5.88 8.58
N ASN A 42 0.91 6.03 7.65
CA ASN A 42 1.05 5.63 6.27
C ASN A 42 2.08 6.54 5.56
N GLU A 43 2.96 6.00 4.73
CA GLU A 43 3.74 6.87 3.83
C GLU A 43 2.82 7.74 2.98
N ASP A 44 3.30 8.92 2.61
CA ASP A 44 2.60 9.84 1.72
C ASP A 44 1.21 10.33 2.23
N SER A 45 0.93 10.14 3.53
CA SER A 45 -0.30 10.63 4.17
C SER A 45 -0.40 12.15 4.32
N GLY A 46 0.64 12.91 3.94
CA GLY A 46 0.68 14.36 4.10
C GLY A 46 0.86 14.79 5.55
N GLU A 47 0.07 15.77 6.00
CA GLU A 47 0.13 16.31 7.36
C GLU A 47 -0.87 15.66 8.32
N SER A 48 -0.41 15.30 9.51
CA SER A 48 -1.25 14.82 10.61
C SER A 48 -1.04 15.67 11.87
N THR A 49 -2.12 16.00 12.57
CA THR A 49 -2.08 16.86 13.77
C THR A 49 -2.01 16.02 15.04
N TYR A 50 -1.12 16.38 15.94
CA TYR A 50 -0.92 15.74 17.24
C TYR A 50 -0.94 16.79 18.35
N GLN A 51 -1.24 16.35 19.57
CA GLN A 51 -1.38 17.23 20.72
C GLN A 51 -0.62 16.72 21.95
N PHE A 52 -0.06 17.63 22.72
CA PHE A 52 0.58 17.33 23.99
C PHE A 52 0.15 18.34 25.06
N LYS A 53 0.26 17.94 26.32
CA LYS A 53 0.01 18.80 27.48
C LYS A 53 1.32 19.39 27.97
N LEU A 54 1.33 20.68 28.25
CA LEU A 54 2.44 21.41 28.83
C LEU A 54 1.98 22.02 30.16
N SER A 55 2.77 21.81 31.21
CA SER A 55 2.55 22.43 32.51
C SER A 55 3.84 23.03 33.04
N ASP A 56 3.74 24.11 33.82
CA ASP A 56 4.85 24.77 34.49
C ASP A 56 4.33 25.52 35.72
N ALA A 57 5.04 25.41 36.85
CA ALA A 57 4.58 25.91 38.13
C ALA A 57 5.05 27.34 38.43
N ASP A 58 6.05 27.84 37.70
CA ASP A 58 6.69 29.13 37.95
C ASP A 58 6.04 30.27 37.16
N GLY A 59 5.37 29.94 36.04
CA GLY A 59 4.65 30.92 35.23
C GLY A 59 5.57 31.77 34.35
N ASP A 60 6.78 31.28 34.11
CA ASP A 60 7.73 31.86 33.16
C ASP A 60 7.34 31.54 31.72
N ASN A 61 7.94 32.26 30.76
CA ASN A 61 7.70 31.98 29.35
C ASN A 61 8.39 30.67 28.96
N LEU A 62 7.67 29.82 28.23
CA LEU A 62 8.19 28.52 27.80
C LEU A 62 8.64 28.56 26.34
N SER A 63 9.82 27.99 26.11
CA SER A 63 10.29 27.62 24.77
C SER A 63 10.10 26.12 24.58
N VAL A 64 9.48 25.73 23.47
CA VAL A 64 9.31 24.32 23.11
C VAL A 64 9.99 24.03 21.77
N ASP A 65 10.78 22.97 21.76
CA ASP A 65 11.43 22.42 20.57
C ASP A 65 10.95 21.00 20.31
N ILE A 66 10.68 20.67 19.05
CA ILE A 66 10.33 19.32 18.62
C ILE A 66 11.28 18.93 17.49
N SER A 67 12.09 17.91 17.74
CA SER A 67 13.08 17.40 16.79
C SER A 67 12.80 15.95 16.42
N SER A 68 13.09 15.58 15.17
CA SER A 68 13.06 14.22 14.68
C SER A 68 14.49 13.70 14.51
N SER A 69 14.71 12.42 14.78
CA SER A 69 15.98 11.76 14.47
C SER A 69 16.23 11.57 12.96
N ASN A 70 15.20 11.76 12.13
CA ASN A 70 15.26 11.60 10.68
C ASN A 70 14.29 12.58 9.98
N ASP A 71 14.72 13.83 9.80
CA ASP A 71 13.96 14.89 9.13
C ASP A 71 13.78 14.65 7.61
N SER A 72 14.57 13.76 7.02
CA SER A 72 14.42 13.35 5.63
C SER A 72 13.21 12.43 5.41
N MET A 73 12.65 11.88 6.49
CA MET A 73 11.51 10.96 6.46
C MET A 73 10.24 11.59 7.04
N ILE A 74 10.37 12.32 8.15
CA ILE A 74 9.26 12.97 8.83
C ILE A 74 9.68 14.35 9.33
N GLN A 75 8.91 15.36 8.94
CA GLN A 75 9.16 16.75 9.34
C GLN A 75 8.11 17.21 10.34
N VAL A 76 8.54 17.98 11.33
CA VAL A 76 7.62 18.74 12.19
C VAL A 76 7.28 20.03 11.45
N SER A 77 5.99 20.23 11.14
CA SER A 77 5.47 21.46 10.52
C SER A 77 4.53 22.21 11.48
N GLU A 78 4.36 23.51 11.23
CA GLU A 78 3.41 24.40 11.92
C GLU A 78 3.38 24.23 13.46
N PHE A 79 4.42 24.71 14.13
CA PHE A 79 4.46 24.81 15.58
C PHE A 79 5.03 26.16 16.02
N SER A 80 4.37 26.85 16.96
CA SER A 80 4.94 28.02 17.62
C SER A 80 5.85 27.56 18.75
N ASN A 81 7.14 27.80 18.61
CA ASN A 81 8.16 27.46 19.60
C ASN A 81 8.10 28.31 20.88
N TYR A 82 7.31 29.39 20.90
CA TYR A 82 7.19 30.30 22.03
C TYR A 82 5.76 30.31 22.57
N VAL A 83 5.62 30.15 23.88
CA VAL A 83 4.33 30.16 24.59
C VAL A 83 4.38 31.26 25.66
N THR A 84 3.46 32.24 25.56
CA THR A 84 3.44 33.43 26.44
C THR A 84 2.49 33.25 27.64
N GLN A 85 2.98 33.68 28.81
CA GLN A 85 2.42 33.67 30.18
C GLN A 85 0.91 33.41 30.42
N ALA A 86 0.63 32.32 31.17
CA ALA A 86 -0.33 32.20 32.29
C ALA A 86 0.00 30.88 33.05
N GLU A 87 -0.45 30.69 34.29
CA GLU A 87 -0.21 29.44 35.07
C GLU A 87 -0.50 28.19 34.21
N TYR A 88 0.55 27.50 33.76
CA TYR A 88 0.43 26.39 32.82
C TYR A 88 0.03 25.15 33.61
N THR A 89 -1.27 24.92 33.74
CA THR A 89 -1.80 23.65 34.22
C THR A 89 -2.45 22.92 33.05
N GLU A 90 -1.75 21.89 32.55
CA GLU A 90 -2.22 21.00 31.47
C GLU A 90 -2.63 21.74 30.18
N GLN A 91 -1.89 22.76 29.77
CA GLN A 91 -2.19 23.48 28.52
C GLN A 91 -2.01 22.55 27.32
N LEU A 92 -3.01 22.49 26.45
CA LEU A 92 -3.00 21.67 25.25
C LEU A 92 -2.38 22.42 24.07
N LEU A 93 -1.25 21.92 23.57
CA LEU A 93 -0.56 22.45 22.39
C LEU A 93 -0.64 21.45 21.24
N SER A 94 -0.71 21.96 20.01
CA SER A 94 -0.80 21.15 18.78
C SER A 94 0.43 21.34 17.91
N PHE A 95 0.91 20.27 17.29
CA PHE A 95 1.96 20.29 16.26
C PHE A 95 1.53 19.40 15.09
N LYS A 96 2.12 19.62 13.91
CA LYS A 96 1.89 18.75 12.76
C LYS A 96 3.12 17.94 12.43
N LEU A 97 2.89 16.72 11.96
CA LEU A 97 3.89 15.87 11.35
C LEU A 97 3.57 15.72 9.87
N LYS A 98 4.56 15.96 9.02
CA LYS A 98 4.47 15.81 7.57
C LYS A 98 5.35 14.65 7.11
N THR A 99 4.73 13.64 6.47
CA THR A 99 5.48 12.57 5.81
C THR A 99 6.17 13.09 4.54
N ILE A 100 7.35 12.57 4.24
CA ILE A 100 8.09 12.86 3.01
C ILE A 100 7.80 11.76 1.99
N ASN A 101 7.60 12.15 0.73
CA ASN A 101 7.19 11.24 -0.32
C ASN A 101 8.16 10.06 -0.50
N ASN A 102 7.62 8.84 -0.58
CA ASN A 102 8.37 7.58 -0.77
C ASN A 102 9.43 7.29 0.32
N MET A 103 9.20 7.76 1.55
CA MET A 103 10.09 7.51 2.68
C MET A 103 9.35 6.74 3.77
N PHE A 104 9.86 5.55 4.11
CA PHE A 104 9.33 4.70 5.16
C PHE A 104 10.44 4.28 6.14
N GLY A 105 10.05 3.84 7.33
CA GLY A 105 10.98 3.44 8.39
C GLY A 105 10.54 3.92 9.76
N VAL A 106 11.51 4.11 10.64
CA VAL A 106 11.26 4.45 12.05
C VAL A 106 12.10 5.67 12.43
N SER A 107 11.47 6.67 13.06
CA SER A 107 12.14 7.84 13.63
C SER A 107 11.73 8.02 15.09
N SER A 108 12.67 8.44 15.93
CA SER A 108 12.39 8.93 17.28
C SER A 108 12.15 10.44 17.23
N LEU A 109 11.00 10.89 17.75
CA LEU A 109 10.71 12.30 17.96
C LEU A 109 10.92 12.66 19.42
N LYS A 110 11.47 13.84 19.66
CA LYS A 110 11.74 14.38 20.98
C LYS A 110 11.10 15.76 21.12
N ILE A 111 10.25 15.91 22.13
CA ILE A 111 9.70 17.22 22.54
C ILE A 111 10.51 17.68 23.75
N THR A 112 11.04 18.89 23.71
CA THR A 112 11.78 19.53 24.80
C THR A 112 11.11 20.83 25.17
N ALA A 113 10.73 21.00 26.45
CA ALA A 113 10.26 22.26 26.99
C ALA A 113 11.33 22.86 27.90
N SER A 114 11.48 24.19 27.85
CA SER A 114 12.43 24.97 28.64
C SER A 114 11.75 26.23 29.17
N ASP A 115 11.95 26.53 30.46
CA ASP A 115 11.57 27.79 31.11
C ASP A 115 12.72 28.83 31.09
N GLY A 116 13.88 28.47 30.54
CA GLY A 116 15.11 29.26 30.54
C GLY A 116 16.14 28.83 31.60
N ASP A 117 15.69 28.18 32.67
CA ASP A 117 16.50 27.73 33.81
C ASP A 117 16.60 26.19 33.89
N ALA A 118 15.55 25.47 33.51
CA ALA A 118 15.44 24.03 33.51
C ALA A 118 14.66 23.50 32.29
N ASN A 119 14.94 22.24 31.93
CA ASN A 119 14.35 21.60 30.77
C ASN A 119 13.71 20.26 31.14
N SER A 120 12.64 19.89 30.44
CA SER A 120 12.14 18.52 30.39
C SER A 120 12.01 18.03 28.96
N SER A 121 12.06 16.72 28.79
CA SER A 121 11.87 16.12 27.47
C SER A 121 11.11 14.81 27.55
N ILE A 122 10.34 14.54 26.51
CA ILE A 122 9.71 13.24 26.26
C ILE A 122 10.01 12.81 24.82
N SER A 123 10.15 11.50 24.61
CA SER A 123 10.36 10.93 23.29
C SER A 123 9.35 9.83 22.99
N PHE A 124 8.98 9.73 21.72
CA PHE A 124 8.11 8.68 21.20
C PHE A 124 8.59 8.25 19.82
N MET A 125 8.18 7.04 19.39
CA MET A 125 8.56 6.51 18.09
C MET A 125 7.46 6.79 17.07
N VAL A 126 7.87 7.12 15.85
CA VAL A 126 7.01 7.25 14.67
C VAL A 126 7.46 6.21 13.66
N THR A 127 6.57 5.26 13.37
CA THR A 127 6.77 4.25 12.32
C THR A 127 6.01 4.68 11.08
N ILE A 128 6.72 4.99 10.00
CA ILE A 128 6.11 5.21 8.69
C ILE A 128 6.14 3.89 7.92
N ILE A 129 4.95 3.40 7.57
CA ILE A 129 4.81 2.15 6.83
C ILE A 129 4.70 2.41 5.33
N ASN A 130 5.45 1.63 4.54
CA ASN A 130 5.34 1.64 3.09
C ASN A 130 3.94 1.16 2.69
N ILE A 131 3.23 1.95 1.90
CA ILE A 131 2.00 1.57 1.23
C ILE A 131 2.31 1.57 -0.25
N PRO A 132 2.48 0.39 -0.84
CA PRO A 132 2.73 0.33 -2.25
C PRO A 132 1.59 1.02 -3.01
N GLU A 133 1.94 1.99 -3.84
CA GLU A 133 0.99 2.70 -4.68
C GLU A 133 0.26 1.66 -5.55
N ILE A 134 -1.07 1.60 -5.44
CA ILE A 134 -1.89 0.67 -6.23
C ILE A 134 -1.79 1.09 -7.69
N PHE A 135 -1.63 0.11 -8.59
CA PHE A 135 -1.53 0.36 -10.02
C PHE A 135 -2.69 1.22 -10.51
N ALA A 136 -2.36 2.33 -11.16
CA ALA A 136 -3.31 3.31 -11.66
C ALA A 136 -3.52 3.19 -13.17
N SER A 137 -4.63 3.77 -13.66
CA SER A 137 -4.89 3.80 -15.10
C SER A 137 -3.82 4.60 -15.83
N ALA A 138 -3.42 4.12 -17.01
CA ALA A 138 -2.34 4.65 -17.84
C ALA A 138 -0.91 4.43 -17.30
N GLU A 139 -0.72 3.57 -16.29
CA GLU A 139 0.59 3.09 -15.89
C GLU A 139 1.11 1.94 -16.77
N SER A 140 2.42 1.73 -16.75
CA SER A 140 3.10 0.67 -17.50
C SER A 140 3.39 -0.54 -16.63
N TRP A 141 3.03 -1.73 -17.12
CA TRP A 141 3.35 -3.03 -16.52
C TRP A 141 3.97 -3.95 -17.56
N ASN A 142 5.17 -4.49 -17.28
CA ASN A 142 5.93 -5.36 -18.18
C ASN A 142 6.05 -4.82 -19.63
N GLY A 143 6.24 -3.51 -19.78
CA GLY A 143 6.41 -2.85 -21.09
C GLY A 143 5.12 -2.47 -21.82
N HIS A 144 3.96 -2.69 -21.20
CA HIS A 144 2.66 -2.32 -21.75
C HIS A 144 1.94 -1.33 -20.83
N VAL A 145 1.38 -0.26 -21.41
CA VAL A 145 0.48 0.64 -20.68
C VAL A 145 -0.89 -0.03 -20.55
N TYR A 146 -1.55 0.04 -19.39
CA TYR A 146 -2.91 -0.49 -19.21
C TYR A 146 -3.84 0.59 -18.65
N ASN A 147 -5.13 0.51 -19.00
CA ASN A 147 -6.17 1.27 -18.32
C ASN A 147 -6.97 0.37 -17.38
N ILE A 148 -7.79 1.00 -16.54
CA ILE A 148 -8.69 0.31 -15.63
C ILE A 148 -10.13 0.46 -16.14
N VAL A 149 -10.87 -0.65 -16.18
CA VAL A 149 -12.30 -0.68 -16.49
C VAL A 149 -13.08 -1.30 -15.33
N THR A 150 -14.21 -0.70 -14.98
CA THR A 150 -15.06 -1.19 -13.88
C THR A 150 -16.19 -2.05 -14.44
N SER A 151 -16.39 -3.22 -13.87
CA SER A 151 -17.52 -4.09 -14.19
C SER A 151 -18.84 -3.40 -13.82
N PRO A 152 -19.81 -3.29 -14.75
CA PRO A 152 -21.15 -2.80 -14.43
C PRO A 152 -21.98 -3.80 -13.62
N TYR A 153 -21.46 -5.02 -13.38
CA TYR A 153 -22.18 -6.11 -12.72
C TYR A 153 -21.68 -6.37 -11.30
N THR A 154 -20.36 -6.40 -11.12
CA THR A 154 -19.72 -6.73 -9.84
C THR A 154 -19.11 -5.51 -9.15
N ASN A 155 -19.03 -4.36 -9.85
CA ASN A 155 -18.27 -3.17 -9.44
C ASN A 155 -16.78 -3.44 -9.16
N LYS A 156 -16.23 -4.56 -9.66
CA LYS A 156 -14.80 -4.84 -9.62
C LYS A 156 -14.09 -4.14 -10.76
N ASP A 157 -12.90 -3.62 -10.46
CA ASP A 157 -12.00 -3.04 -11.46
C ASP A 157 -11.16 -4.14 -12.11
N TRP A 158 -10.90 -3.99 -13.41
CA TRP A 158 -10.14 -4.91 -14.24
C TRP A 158 -9.16 -4.15 -15.12
N LEU A 159 -8.07 -4.80 -15.54
CA LEU A 159 -7.26 -4.25 -16.63
C LEU A 159 -8.06 -4.25 -17.94
N ASP A 160 -7.90 -3.20 -18.75
CA ASP A 160 -8.66 -2.99 -20.00
C ASP A 160 -8.33 -3.99 -21.11
N ARG A 161 -7.23 -4.75 -20.99
CA ARG A 161 -6.83 -5.81 -21.93
C ARG A 161 -6.07 -6.97 -21.25
N ASN A 162 -5.90 -8.07 -21.98
CA ASN A 162 -5.12 -9.22 -21.51
C ASN A 162 -3.64 -8.84 -21.37
N LEU A 163 -2.92 -9.50 -20.48
CA LEU A 163 -1.49 -9.29 -20.31
C LEU A 163 -0.74 -9.57 -21.62
N GLY A 164 0.14 -8.65 -22.03
CA GLY A 164 0.92 -8.72 -23.26
C GLY A 164 0.19 -8.20 -24.51
N ALA A 165 -1.08 -7.79 -24.40
CA ALA A 165 -1.79 -7.17 -25.51
C ALA A 165 -1.28 -5.73 -25.74
N THR A 166 -1.11 -5.34 -27.01
CA THR A 166 -0.62 -3.98 -27.35
C THR A 166 -1.76 -2.97 -27.40
N ARG A 167 -3.00 -3.43 -27.57
CA ARG A 167 -4.21 -2.59 -27.59
C ARG A 167 -5.44 -3.33 -27.07
N VAL A 168 -6.46 -2.55 -26.70
CA VAL A 168 -7.81 -3.11 -26.49
C VAL A 168 -8.33 -3.59 -27.84
N CYS A 169 -9.09 -4.68 -27.87
CA CYS A 169 -9.64 -5.20 -29.11
C CYS A 169 -10.45 -4.13 -29.84
N ASN A 170 -10.27 -4.05 -31.16
CA ASN A 170 -11.11 -3.25 -32.07
C ASN A 170 -12.15 -4.08 -32.82
N ASP A 171 -11.91 -5.37 -32.92
CA ASP A 171 -12.84 -6.39 -33.38
C ASP A 171 -12.47 -7.73 -32.73
N VAL A 172 -13.25 -8.74 -33.07
CA VAL A 172 -13.19 -10.11 -32.55
C VAL A 172 -11.88 -10.82 -32.87
N GLN A 173 -11.35 -10.60 -34.07
CA GLN A 173 -10.19 -11.27 -34.66
C GLN A 173 -8.93 -10.40 -34.57
N ASP A 174 -8.95 -9.38 -33.72
CA ASP A 174 -7.84 -8.45 -33.55
C ASP A 174 -6.63 -9.15 -32.90
N SER A 175 -5.70 -9.59 -33.75
CA SER A 175 -4.50 -10.32 -33.33
C SER A 175 -3.61 -9.54 -32.35
N GLU A 176 -3.74 -8.21 -32.29
CA GLU A 176 -2.96 -7.35 -31.39
C GLU A 176 -3.55 -7.27 -29.97
N CYS A 177 -4.79 -7.73 -29.78
CA CYS A 177 -5.49 -7.62 -28.49
C CYS A 177 -5.54 -8.92 -27.68
N GLY A 178 -5.20 -10.06 -28.31
CA GLY A 178 -5.27 -11.37 -27.69
C GLY A 178 -4.39 -11.48 -26.44
N GLY A 179 -3.20 -10.88 -26.45
CA GLY A 179 -2.22 -11.01 -25.36
C GLY A 179 -1.41 -12.30 -25.42
N SER A 180 -0.52 -12.48 -24.45
CA SER A 180 0.48 -13.56 -24.44
C SER A 180 -0.05 -14.88 -23.86
N ALA A 181 0.58 -16.00 -24.21
CA ALA A 181 0.14 -17.35 -23.86
C ALA A 181 0.95 -17.92 -22.68
N PHE A 182 0.48 -17.68 -21.45
CA PHE A 182 1.18 -18.06 -20.22
C PHE A 182 0.88 -19.50 -19.80
N GLN A 183 1.89 -20.22 -19.33
CA GLN A 183 1.70 -21.50 -18.64
C GLN A 183 1.20 -21.26 -17.21
N TRP A 184 0.30 -22.12 -16.73
CA TRP A 184 -0.46 -21.84 -15.51
C TRP A 184 0.44 -21.73 -14.27
N GLY A 185 0.31 -20.64 -13.52
CA GLY A 185 1.13 -20.32 -12.36
C GLY A 185 2.54 -19.78 -12.64
N ARG A 186 2.94 -19.64 -13.91
CA ARG A 186 4.26 -19.13 -14.28
C ARG A 186 4.29 -17.60 -14.29
N GLY A 187 5.46 -17.02 -14.01
CA GLY A 187 5.68 -15.58 -14.12
C GLY A 187 5.94 -15.14 -15.57
N ASN A 188 6.14 -13.83 -15.77
CA ASN A 188 6.63 -13.30 -17.04
C ASN A 188 8.15 -13.53 -17.13
N ASP A 189 8.54 -14.48 -17.98
CA ASP A 189 9.95 -14.80 -18.25
C ASP A 189 10.22 -14.91 -19.76
N SER A 190 9.33 -14.36 -20.59
CA SER A 190 9.32 -14.43 -22.06
C SER A 190 8.95 -15.78 -22.68
N HIS A 191 8.64 -16.82 -21.91
CA HIS A 191 8.09 -18.07 -22.47
C HIS A 191 6.75 -17.86 -23.18
N GLU A 192 5.98 -16.87 -22.76
CA GLU A 192 4.61 -16.61 -23.21
C GLU A 192 4.53 -15.97 -24.60
N LEU A 193 5.67 -15.51 -25.13
CA LEU A 193 5.75 -14.83 -26.41
C LEU A 193 5.49 -15.79 -27.56
N ILE A 194 4.84 -15.28 -28.63
CA ILE A 194 4.45 -16.09 -29.79
C ILE A 194 5.64 -16.78 -30.48
N ASN A 195 6.83 -16.19 -30.37
CA ASN A 195 8.06 -16.67 -31.00
C ASN A 195 9.06 -17.26 -29.99
N SER A 196 8.64 -17.60 -28.76
CA SER A 196 9.53 -18.22 -27.79
C SER A 196 9.90 -19.66 -28.21
N ASP A 197 11.16 -20.01 -27.97
CA ASP A 197 11.66 -21.38 -28.14
C ASP A 197 10.87 -22.36 -27.25
N THR A 198 10.83 -23.63 -27.67
CA THR A 198 10.23 -24.71 -26.88
C THR A 198 11.29 -25.57 -26.19
N THR A 199 10.89 -26.30 -25.16
CA THR A 199 11.66 -27.38 -24.54
C THR A 199 10.75 -28.40 -23.89
N ASP A 200 11.11 -29.67 -23.94
CA ASP A 200 10.46 -30.77 -23.22
C ASP A 200 11.00 -30.97 -21.79
N ILE A 201 11.93 -30.12 -21.35
CA ILE A 201 12.57 -30.20 -20.04
C ILE A 201 11.71 -29.44 -19.02
N VAL A 202 10.96 -30.20 -18.23
CA VAL A 202 10.19 -29.67 -17.09
C VAL A 202 11.11 -29.05 -16.03
N ILE A 203 10.59 -28.03 -15.34
CA ILE A 203 11.34 -27.28 -14.34
C ILE A 203 11.05 -27.80 -12.94
N ASN A 204 12.02 -27.67 -12.03
CA ASN A 204 11.93 -28.09 -10.62
C ASN A 204 11.99 -26.90 -9.65
N ASN A 205 11.73 -25.67 -10.12
CA ASN A 205 11.70 -24.45 -9.34
C ASN A 205 10.78 -23.41 -9.99
N LEU A 206 9.77 -22.94 -9.26
CA LEU A 206 8.79 -21.97 -9.73
C LEU A 206 9.41 -20.62 -10.14
N TYR A 207 10.51 -20.21 -9.49
CA TYR A 207 11.09 -18.86 -9.60
C TYR A 207 12.36 -18.81 -10.44
N ASN A 208 12.98 -19.96 -10.72
CA ASN A 208 14.19 -20.06 -11.53
C ASN A 208 13.89 -20.90 -12.76
N THR A 209 13.24 -20.25 -13.72
CA THR A 209 12.80 -20.84 -14.97
C THR A 209 13.71 -20.41 -16.12
N ASN A 210 13.71 -21.18 -17.21
CA ASN A 210 14.25 -20.69 -18.48
C ASN A 210 13.22 -19.74 -19.14
N ASN A 211 13.53 -19.17 -20.30
CA ASN A 211 12.58 -18.35 -21.08
C ASN A 211 11.87 -19.14 -22.20
N LYS A 212 11.90 -20.48 -22.12
CA LYS A 212 11.31 -21.38 -23.12
C LYS A 212 9.95 -21.86 -22.68
N PHE A 213 9.06 -22.07 -23.64
CA PHE A 213 7.76 -22.67 -23.41
C PHE A 213 7.91 -24.18 -23.26
N ILE A 214 7.36 -24.75 -22.19
CA ILE A 214 7.52 -26.17 -21.92
C ILE A 214 6.47 -26.97 -22.67
N VAL A 215 6.90 -27.95 -23.45
CA VAL A 215 6.05 -28.79 -24.30
C VAL A 215 6.15 -30.26 -23.92
N ASP A 216 5.27 -31.09 -24.50
CA ASP A 216 5.25 -32.55 -24.39
C ASP A 216 5.18 -33.07 -22.94
N SER A 217 4.59 -32.26 -22.06
CA SER A 217 4.27 -32.59 -20.68
C SER A 217 2.97 -31.92 -20.28
N GLU A 218 2.16 -32.55 -19.42
CA GLU A 218 0.91 -31.99 -18.89
C GLU A 218 1.13 -30.87 -17.87
N ASP A 219 2.30 -30.82 -17.26
CA ASP A 219 2.66 -29.79 -16.28
C ASP A 219 4.11 -29.35 -16.50
N TRP A 220 4.32 -28.04 -16.55
CA TRP A 220 5.63 -27.47 -16.75
C TRP A 220 6.51 -27.52 -15.48
N LEU A 221 5.92 -27.83 -14.30
CA LEU A 221 6.58 -27.84 -13.00
C LEU A 221 6.38 -29.17 -12.24
N ASN A 222 7.48 -29.77 -11.78
CA ASN A 222 7.48 -31.11 -11.16
C ASN A 222 7.36 -31.14 -9.62
N MET A 223 7.10 -30.01 -8.94
CA MET A 223 7.09 -29.94 -7.46
C MET A 223 5.79 -29.38 -6.83
N ASP A 224 4.84 -28.93 -7.64
CA ASP A 224 3.59 -28.28 -7.21
C ASP A 224 2.40 -28.87 -7.97
N THR A 225 2.33 -30.19 -8.14
CA THR A 225 1.31 -30.83 -8.98
C THR A 225 -0.11 -30.44 -8.56
N ASN A 226 -0.38 -30.33 -7.26
CA ASN A 226 -1.69 -29.89 -6.75
C ASN A 226 -2.00 -28.40 -7.02
N GLY A 227 -1.02 -27.61 -7.46
CA GLY A 227 -1.16 -26.21 -7.82
C GLY A 227 -1.28 -25.23 -6.65
N SER A 228 -1.09 -25.66 -5.40
CA SER A 228 -1.34 -24.80 -4.23
C SER A 228 -0.39 -23.61 -4.17
N ILE A 229 0.89 -23.81 -4.54
CA ILE A 229 1.90 -22.76 -4.53
C ILE A 229 1.63 -21.77 -5.67
N ARG A 230 1.32 -22.27 -6.88
CA ARG A 230 0.98 -21.43 -8.03
C ARG A 230 -0.31 -20.63 -7.83
N MET A 231 -1.35 -21.24 -7.27
CA MET A 231 -2.59 -20.55 -6.91
C MET A 231 -2.34 -19.43 -5.91
N SER A 232 -1.55 -19.68 -4.84
CA SER A 232 -1.20 -18.64 -3.87
C SER A 232 -0.35 -17.52 -4.48
N THR A 233 0.55 -17.86 -5.40
CA THR A 233 1.40 -16.90 -6.13
C THR A 233 0.55 -15.99 -7.02
N TRP A 234 -0.34 -16.56 -7.84
CA TRP A 234 -1.24 -15.81 -8.72
C TRP A 234 -2.36 -15.05 -7.97
N SER A 235 -2.53 -15.30 -6.67
CA SER A 235 -3.45 -14.56 -5.80
C SER A 235 -2.81 -13.36 -5.10
N LYS A 236 -1.50 -13.16 -5.21
CA LYS A 236 -0.83 -12.01 -4.59
C LYS A 236 -1.21 -10.71 -5.29
N ILE A 237 -1.37 -9.66 -4.49
CA ILE A 237 -1.68 -8.29 -4.92
C ILE A 237 -0.53 -7.32 -4.63
N ASP A 238 0.62 -7.81 -4.15
CA ASP A 238 1.78 -7.00 -3.75
C ASP A 238 2.69 -6.64 -4.94
N GLY A 239 2.25 -6.90 -6.17
CA GLY A 239 3.04 -6.69 -7.39
C GLY A 239 4.19 -7.68 -7.59
N THR A 240 4.32 -8.71 -6.73
CA THR A 240 5.34 -9.77 -6.92
C THR A 240 4.87 -10.93 -7.80
N SER A 241 3.63 -10.86 -8.27
CA SER A 241 3.02 -11.85 -9.16
C SER A 241 2.99 -11.34 -10.61
N ILE A 242 2.25 -12.04 -11.47
CA ILE A 242 2.14 -11.71 -12.89
C ILE A 242 1.30 -10.45 -13.16
N CYS A 243 0.42 -10.09 -12.24
CA CYS A 243 -0.42 -8.90 -12.30
C CYS A 243 0.23 -7.73 -11.53
N PRO A 244 -0.05 -6.48 -11.92
CA PRO A 244 0.48 -5.31 -11.24
C PRO A 244 -0.07 -5.19 -9.82
N ILE A 245 0.54 -4.33 -9.02
CA ILE A 245 0.19 -4.14 -7.62
C ILE A 245 -1.25 -3.68 -7.41
N GLY A 246 -1.95 -4.27 -6.44
CA GLY A 246 -3.39 -4.18 -6.24
C GLY A 246 -4.24 -5.05 -7.18
N PHE A 247 -3.62 -5.74 -8.14
CA PHE A 247 -4.29 -6.66 -9.06
C PHE A 247 -3.74 -8.08 -8.93
N ARG A 248 -4.57 -9.06 -9.30
CA ARG A 248 -4.21 -10.48 -9.32
C ARG A 248 -4.93 -11.22 -10.44
N VAL A 249 -4.57 -12.49 -10.67
CA VAL A 249 -5.34 -13.35 -11.56
C VAL A 249 -6.68 -13.69 -10.89
N PRO A 250 -7.81 -13.54 -11.59
CA PRO A 250 -9.14 -13.82 -11.03
C PRO A 250 -9.32 -15.30 -10.73
N THR A 251 -10.15 -15.62 -9.76
CA THR A 251 -10.62 -17.00 -9.56
C THR A 251 -11.60 -17.39 -10.66
N ILE A 252 -11.87 -18.68 -10.81
CA ILE A 252 -12.87 -19.15 -11.78
C ILE A 252 -14.28 -18.64 -11.44
N GLU A 253 -14.57 -18.45 -10.14
CA GLU A 253 -15.83 -17.89 -9.66
C GLU A 253 -15.97 -16.41 -10.00
N GLU A 254 -14.89 -15.62 -9.88
CA GLU A 254 -14.90 -14.21 -10.27
C GLU A 254 -15.12 -14.03 -11.76
N LEU A 255 -14.43 -14.82 -12.60
CA LEU A 255 -14.68 -14.86 -14.04
C LEU A 255 -16.13 -15.29 -14.33
N GLY A 256 -16.62 -16.33 -13.65
CA GLY A 256 -17.99 -16.81 -13.78
C GLY A 256 -19.03 -15.75 -13.43
N ASN A 257 -18.83 -14.99 -12.36
CA ASN A 257 -19.73 -13.94 -11.90
C ASN A 257 -19.83 -12.77 -12.88
N GLU A 258 -18.72 -12.37 -13.52
CA GLU A 258 -18.79 -11.38 -14.60
C GLU A 258 -19.67 -11.90 -15.72
N LEU A 259 -19.39 -13.10 -16.21
CA LEU A 259 -20.05 -13.62 -17.40
C LEU A 259 -21.49 -14.09 -17.18
N LEU A 260 -21.90 -14.50 -15.98
CA LEU A 260 -23.29 -14.86 -15.67
C LEU A 260 -24.22 -13.63 -15.73
N ASN A 261 -23.73 -12.48 -15.27
CA ASN A 261 -24.50 -11.23 -15.22
C ASN A 261 -24.55 -10.48 -16.56
N MET A 262 -23.71 -10.87 -17.51
CA MET A 262 -23.70 -10.35 -18.87
C MET A 262 -24.88 -10.80 -19.75
N GLY A 263 -25.73 -11.70 -19.22
CA GLY A 263 -26.89 -12.24 -19.93
C GLY A 263 -26.56 -13.40 -20.87
N PRO A 264 -27.58 -14.08 -21.43
CA PRO A 264 -27.41 -15.19 -22.38
C PRO A 264 -26.86 -14.74 -23.74
N ASN A 265 -27.00 -13.45 -24.01
CA ASN A 265 -26.75 -12.77 -25.26
C ASN A 265 -25.46 -11.96 -25.13
N LEU A 266 -24.36 -12.68 -24.97
CA LEU A 266 -23.08 -12.17 -25.41
C LEU A 266 -23.11 -12.13 -26.95
N ASP A 267 -23.90 -11.21 -27.50
CA ASP A 267 -24.41 -11.26 -28.87
C ASP A 267 -23.34 -11.06 -29.96
N ASN A 268 -22.06 -11.06 -29.57
CA ASN A 268 -20.86 -11.24 -30.39
C ASN A 268 -19.67 -11.45 -29.41
N ASP A 269 -19.14 -12.69 -29.32
CA ASP A 269 -17.74 -13.14 -29.02
C ASP A 269 -16.91 -12.58 -27.85
N GLY A 270 -17.41 -11.61 -27.11
CA GLY A 270 -16.80 -11.07 -25.89
C GLY A 270 -16.29 -9.68 -26.10
N PHE A 271 -16.17 -9.32 -27.36
CA PHE A 271 -15.77 -8.01 -27.81
C PHE A 271 -16.75 -6.92 -27.34
N THR A 272 -18.06 -7.22 -27.35
CA THR A 272 -19.10 -6.26 -26.95
C THR A 272 -19.24 -6.08 -25.43
N SER A 273 -18.49 -6.86 -24.65
CA SER A 273 -18.46 -6.74 -23.20
C SER A 273 -17.70 -5.51 -22.69
N PHE A 274 -17.86 -5.21 -21.39
CA PHE A 274 -17.00 -4.21 -20.73
C PHE A 274 -15.51 -4.62 -20.72
N LEU A 275 -15.20 -5.92 -20.77
CA LEU A 275 -13.84 -6.46 -20.83
C LEU A 275 -13.25 -6.46 -22.24
N LYS A 276 -14.09 -6.27 -23.28
CA LYS A 276 -13.72 -6.31 -24.71
C LYS A 276 -12.81 -7.50 -25.02
N LEU A 277 -13.26 -8.70 -24.68
CA LEU A 277 -12.51 -9.94 -24.87
C LEU A 277 -12.57 -10.32 -26.35
N GLY A 278 -11.45 -10.21 -27.05
CA GLY A 278 -11.28 -10.76 -28.38
C GLY A 278 -10.84 -12.22 -28.32
N ILE A 279 -10.79 -12.84 -29.48
CA ILE A 279 -10.21 -14.16 -29.66
C ILE A 279 -8.74 -14.14 -29.24
N THR A 280 -8.28 -15.25 -28.67
CA THR A 280 -6.92 -15.36 -28.18
C THR A 280 -6.09 -16.34 -28.99
N ASN A 281 -4.76 -16.26 -28.88
CA ASN A 281 -3.84 -17.20 -29.52
C ASN A 281 -3.29 -18.13 -28.43
N PRO A 282 -4.05 -19.15 -28.00
CA PRO A 282 -3.53 -20.11 -27.05
C PRO A 282 -2.39 -20.92 -27.68
N ARG A 283 -1.53 -21.47 -26.82
CA ARG A 283 -0.45 -22.36 -27.23
C ARG A 283 -0.65 -23.73 -26.63
N ALA A 284 -0.81 -24.73 -27.48
CA ALA A 284 -1.00 -26.09 -27.04
C ALA A 284 0.25 -26.65 -26.35
N TYR A 285 0.06 -27.69 -25.53
CA TYR A 285 1.15 -28.32 -24.80
C TYR A 285 2.17 -29.01 -25.72
N ASN A 286 1.88 -29.24 -26.99
CA ASN A 286 2.85 -29.71 -27.99
C ASN A 286 3.64 -28.56 -28.64
N GLY A 287 3.39 -27.31 -28.22
CA GLY A 287 4.06 -26.11 -28.71
C GLY A 287 3.40 -25.44 -29.91
N ASP A 288 2.40 -26.07 -30.52
CA ASP A 288 1.67 -25.52 -31.65
C ASP A 288 0.76 -24.38 -31.18
N TYR A 289 0.69 -23.32 -31.99
CA TYR A 289 -0.38 -22.35 -31.85
C TYR A 289 -1.63 -22.93 -32.48
N ASP A 290 -2.77 -22.81 -31.80
CA ASP A 290 -4.04 -23.14 -32.43
C ASP A 290 -4.37 -22.02 -33.43
N MET A 291 -3.82 -22.14 -34.65
CA MET A 291 -3.83 -21.09 -35.69
C MET A 291 -5.22 -20.84 -36.29
N ALA A 292 -6.25 -21.55 -35.82
CA ALA A 292 -7.64 -21.25 -36.09
C ALA A 292 -8.32 -20.90 -34.76
N PRO A 293 -8.09 -19.69 -34.23
CA PRO A 293 -8.53 -19.38 -32.89
C PRO A 293 -10.03 -19.09 -32.98
N SER A 294 -10.85 -20.12 -32.81
CA SER A 294 -12.28 -19.90 -32.58
C SER A 294 -12.51 -19.55 -31.12
N TRP A 295 -11.55 -19.73 -30.21
CA TRP A 295 -11.78 -19.66 -28.77
C TRP A 295 -10.95 -18.58 -28.07
N LEU A 296 -11.62 -17.76 -27.29
CA LEU A 296 -11.06 -17.06 -26.14
C LEU A 296 -10.73 -18.10 -25.05
N ASN A 297 -9.50 -18.05 -24.53
CA ASN A 297 -9.08 -18.88 -23.39
C ASN A 297 -8.44 -17.99 -22.32
N LEU A 298 -9.06 -17.92 -21.14
CA LEU A 298 -8.57 -17.13 -20.01
C LEU A 298 -8.27 -18.01 -18.81
N TRP A 299 -7.02 -18.02 -18.38
CA TRP A 299 -6.63 -18.65 -17.14
C TRP A 299 -7.33 -18.00 -15.94
N SER A 300 -7.73 -18.84 -14.99
CA SER A 300 -8.03 -18.42 -13.61
C SER A 300 -6.88 -18.80 -12.67
N SER A 301 -6.86 -18.23 -11.47
CA SER A 301 -5.96 -18.65 -10.38
C SER A 301 -6.37 -19.98 -9.74
N SER A 302 -7.52 -20.54 -10.10
CA SER A 302 -8.04 -21.76 -9.49
C SER A 302 -7.37 -23.01 -10.05
N SER A 303 -6.82 -23.85 -9.17
CA SER A 303 -6.31 -25.16 -9.54
C SER A 303 -7.45 -26.16 -9.78
N SER A 304 -7.11 -27.25 -10.48
CA SER A 304 -7.95 -28.44 -10.62
C SER A 304 -7.15 -29.69 -10.25
N ASP A 305 -7.76 -30.87 -10.38
CA ASP A 305 -7.13 -32.14 -10.01
C ASP A 305 -5.96 -32.51 -10.94
N GLY A 306 -4.94 -33.16 -10.34
CA GLY A 306 -3.79 -33.68 -11.07
C GLY A 306 -3.01 -32.58 -11.79
N TYR A 307 -2.81 -32.72 -13.10
CA TYR A 307 -2.04 -31.79 -13.92
C TYR A 307 -2.87 -30.64 -14.51
N ASN A 308 -4.12 -30.46 -14.07
CA ASN A 308 -5.01 -29.49 -14.66
C ASN A 308 -5.15 -28.21 -13.81
N ALA A 309 -5.52 -27.13 -14.48
CA ALA A 309 -5.99 -25.88 -13.88
C ALA A 309 -7.29 -25.42 -14.53
N LYS A 310 -7.97 -24.48 -13.87
CA LYS A 310 -9.27 -23.98 -14.33
C LYS A 310 -9.14 -22.77 -15.22
N TYR A 311 -9.88 -22.77 -16.32
CA TYR A 311 -9.93 -21.65 -17.26
C TYR A 311 -11.35 -21.44 -17.79
N LEU A 312 -11.55 -20.24 -18.34
CA LEU A 312 -12.74 -19.87 -19.07
C LEU A 312 -12.50 -20.00 -20.57
N GLN A 313 -13.47 -20.57 -21.29
CA GLN A 313 -13.40 -20.79 -22.73
C GLN A 313 -14.66 -20.31 -23.43
N TRP A 314 -14.52 -19.65 -24.58
CA TRP A 314 -15.67 -19.21 -25.37
C TRP A 314 -15.34 -18.93 -26.85
N ASN A 315 -16.24 -19.27 -27.77
CA ASN A 315 -16.08 -19.06 -29.22
C ASN A 315 -17.14 -18.18 -29.92
N GLY A 316 -17.79 -17.28 -29.21
CA GLY A 316 -18.97 -16.56 -29.73
C GLY A 316 -20.26 -17.35 -29.50
N ASP A 317 -20.30 -18.63 -29.81
CA ASP A 317 -21.53 -19.43 -29.74
C ASP A 317 -21.68 -20.25 -28.44
N THR A 318 -20.59 -20.79 -27.94
CA THR A 318 -20.55 -21.77 -26.84
C THR A 318 -19.62 -21.29 -25.74
N LYS A 319 -20.16 -21.17 -24.53
CA LYS A 319 -19.44 -20.65 -23.37
C LYS A 319 -19.25 -21.73 -22.32
N TYR A 320 -18.02 -21.89 -21.87
CA TYR A 320 -17.67 -22.75 -20.74
C TYR A 320 -17.03 -21.92 -19.63
N LEU A 321 -17.72 -21.88 -18.49
CA LEU A 321 -17.34 -21.07 -17.33
C LEU A 321 -16.37 -21.74 -16.37
N ASP A 322 -16.21 -23.06 -16.48
CA ASP A 322 -15.36 -23.87 -15.62
C ASP A 322 -14.88 -25.08 -16.42
N ARG A 323 -13.72 -24.94 -17.09
CA ARG A 323 -13.05 -26.03 -17.81
C ARG A 323 -11.71 -26.31 -17.17
N ASN A 324 -11.26 -27.54 -17.36
CA ASN A 324 -9.95 -27.99 -16.95
C ASN A 324 -9.05 -28.13 -18.18
N GLU A 325 -7.82 -27.67 -18.07
CA GLU A 325 -6.78 -27.87 -19.07
C GLU A 325 -5.42 -28.09 -18.40
N TYR A 326 -4.51 -28.75 -19.09
CA TYR A 326 -3.14 -28.99 -18.64
C TYR A 326 -2.44 -27.69 -18.24
N LYS A 327 -1.71 -27.72 -17.13
CA LYS A 327 -0.99 -26.56 -16.60
C LYS A 327 0.11 -26.06 -17.54
N SER A 328 0.61 -26.92 -18.42
CA SER A 328 1.56 -26.56 -19.49
C SER A 328 0.91 -25.84 -20.68
N TYR A 329 -0.42 -25.86 -20.81
CA TYR A 329 -1.12 -25.16 -21.88
C TYR A 329 -1.00 -23.64 -21.70
N GLY A 330 -0.79 -22.93 -22.80
CA GLY A 330 -0.63 -21.48 -22.83
C GLY A 330 -1.98 -20.80 -23.02
N CYS A 331 -2.49 -20.12 -21.99
CA CYS A 331 -3.67 -19.27 -22.09
C CYS A 331 -3.37 -17.83 -21.68
N GLN A 332 -4.27 -16.95 -22.07
CA GLN A 332 -4.19 -15.54 -21.76
C GLN A 332 -4.62 -15.28 -20.33
N ILE A 333 -4.16 -14.15 -19.78
CA ILE A 333 -4.46 -13.72 -18.42
C ILE A 333 -5.06 -12.33 -18.46
N ARG A 334 -6.15 -12.14 -17.72
CA ARG A 334 -6.76 -10.84 -17.45
C ARG A 334 -6.73 -10.60 -15.94
N CYS A 335 -6.26 -9.45 -15.48
CA CYS A 335 -6.14 -9.17 -14.05
C CYS A 335 -7.36 -8.41 -13.49
N ILE A 336 -7.77 -8.77 -12.28
CA ILE A 336 -8.83 -8.14 -11.47
C ILE A 336 -8.20 -7.44 -10.26
N LYS A 337 -8.74 -6.28 -9.89
CA LYS A 337 -8.35 -5.53 -8.69
C LYS A 337 -8.98 -6.12 -7.44
N ASN A 338 -8.22 -6.24 -6.36
CA ASN A 338 -8.73 -6.79 -5.10
C ASN A 338 -8.25 -6.06 -3.85
#